data_AF-R6LYV4-F1
#
_entry.id   AF-R6LYV4-F1
#
_cell.length_a   1.000
_cell.length_b   1.000
_cell.length_c   1.000
_cell.angle_alpha   90.00
_cell.angle_beta   90.00
_cell.angle_gamma   90.00
#
_symmetry.space_group_name_H-M   'P 1'
#
loop_
_entity.id
_entity.type
_entity.pdbx_description
1 polymer ?
#
loop_
_entity_poly.entity_id
_entity_poly.type
_entity_poly.pdbx_seq_one_letter_code
_entity_poly.pdbx_strand_id
1 'polypeptide(L)'
;MKVYVFGAYKDFKCIAGDCMATCCSGWKIVVDKEAYERFKNMENSTLREDILSNIAENNGVCSFKNKNNGDCAMLDSDGLCRIQRNSDEKTLCNTCRKYPRLSFKRENIMLLSMAASCPVVINYLCKYDYSNIWYEMSDDKKMHTIAFDEIPELSYEVKKLNELFTKIREKYSKKSDKLCELFYDFADIAVDMIIKCNDCIYIDGSLDIYESQMDENSFSKKYDKFIHEYEKRLIKFEKNYSLYRLLTAGYENNNQSLSERLYQITGEIIMNRVILFSMAQSEDNDFSLDIVQSVHWVYKAAIHGKISAGIMHKKVLEKLA
;
A
#
# COMPACT_ATOMS: atom_id res chain seq x y z
N MET A 1 10.59 27.05 1.78
CA MET A 1 9.81 25.82 1.51
C MET A 1 10.42 24.72 2.34
N LYS A 2 9.69 24.18 3.32
CA LYS A 2 10.19 23.10 4.17
C LYS A 2 10.21 21.79 3.41
N VAL A 3 11.14 20.89 3.73
CA VAL A 3 11.19 19.56 3.12
C VAL A 3 11.08 18.52 4.23
N TYR A 4 10.07 17.66 4.17
CA TYR A 4 9.97 16.51 5.06
C TYR A 4 10.25 15.22 4.31
N VAL A 5 11.01 14.33 4.93
CA VAL A 5 11.54 13.11 4.30
C VAL A 5 11.15 11.91 5.13
N PHE A 6 10.54 10.91 4.49
CA PHE A 6 10.28 9.62 5.08
C PHE A 6 11.60 8.88 5.30
N GLY A 7 11.79 8.27 6.47
CA GLY A 7 13.10 7.73 6.88
C GLY A 7 13.68 6.69 5.92
N ALA A 8 12.86 5.87 5.27
CA ALA A 8 13.33 4.88 4.30
C ALA A 8 13.72 5.50 2.92
N TYR A 9 13.41 6.77 2.67
CA TYR A 9 13.48 7.35 1.32
C TYR A 9 14.90 7.37 0.73
N LYS A 10 15.87 7.84 1.51
CA LYS A 10 17.25 8.03 1.05
C LYS A 10 17.95 6.68 0.83
N ASP A 11 17.83 5.80 1.80
CA ASP A 11 18.57 4.53 1.84
C ASP A 11 17.82 3.36 1.21
N PHE A 12 16.67 3.62 0.58
CA PHE A 12 15.88 2.56 -0.06
C PHE A 12 16.71 1.80 -1.11
N LYS A 13 16.64 0.47 -0.99
CA LYS A 13 17.10 -0.49 -1.99
C LYS A 13 15.97 -1.47 -2.26
N CYS A 14 15.74 -1.77 -3.54
CA CYS A 14 14.83 -2.83 -3.93
C CYS A 14 15.37 -4.17 -3.44
N ILE A 15 14.50 -4.99 -2.83
CA ILE A 15 14.86 -6.35 -2.38
C ILE A 15 14.73 -7.40 -3.52
N ALA A 16 14.44 -6.96 -4.74
CA ALA A 16 14.41 -7.76 -5.95
C ALA A 16 13.62 -9.07 -5.80
N GLY A 17 14.26 -10.23 -5.98
CA GLY A 17 13.63 -11.55 -5.93
C GLY A 17 13.05 -11.90 -4.55
N ASP A 18 13.50 -11.25 -3.47
CA ASP A 18 12.94 -11.44 -2.13
C ASP A 18 11.63 -10.67 -1.94
N CYS A 19 11.19 -9.91 -2.95
CA CYS A 19 9.96 -9.13 -2.91
C CYS A 19 8.76 -10.01 -3.21
N MET A 20 7.96 -10.32 -2.19
CA MET A 20 6.66 -11.00 -2.35
C MET A 20 5.59 -10.16 -3.07
N ALA A 21 5.88 -8.88 -3.33
CA ALA A 21 4.97 -7.96 -4.02
C ALA A 21 5.47 -7.65 -5.43
N THR A 22 4.57 -7.68 -6.40
CA THR A 22 4.87 -7.27 -7.78
C THR A 22 4.48 -5.82 -8.00
N CYS A 23 5.47 -4.93 -8.14
CA CYS A 23 5.23 -3.53 -8.53
C CYS A 23 4.90 -3.36 -10.02
N CYS A 24 5.21 -4.37 -10.84
CA CYS A 24 5.00 -4.37 -12.29
C CYS A 24 3.68 -5.04 -12.72
N SER A 25 2.57 -4.74 -12.05
CA SER A 25 1.27 -5.38 -12.28
C SER A 25 0.12 -4.38 -12.11
N GLY A 26 -0.88 -4.40 -12.99
CA GLY A 26 -2.10 -3.57 -12.89
C GLY A 26 -1.97 -2.13 -13.41
N TRP A 27 -0.88 -1.78 -14.12
CA TRP A 27 -0.69 -0.44 -14.71
C TRP A 27 0.28 -0.42 -15.89
N LYS A 28 0.27 0.68 -16.65
CA LYS A 28 1.13 0.89 -17.82
C LYS A 28 2.46 1.52 -17.39
N ILE A 29 3.57 0.82 -17.63
CA ILE A 29 4.92 1.33 -17.34
C ILE A 29 5.44 2.10 -18.53
N VAL A 30 5.48 3.42 -18.41
CA VAL A 30 6.05 4.31 -19.43
C VAL A 30 7.57 4.14 -19.49
N VAL A 31 8.09 4.06 -20.71
CA VAL A 31 9.51 4.06 -21.03
C VAL A 31 9.86 5.44 -21.55
N ASP A 32 10.62 6.20 -20.76
CA ASP A 32 11.14 7.51 -21.17
C ASP A 32 12.12 7.38 -22.33
N LYS A 33 12.28 8.47 -23.10
CA LYS A 33 13.13 8.51 -24.28
C LYS A 33 14.57 8.16 -23.94
N GLU A 34 15.09 8.66 -22.82
CA GLU A 34 16.44 8.36 -22.36
C GLU A 34 16.61 6.87 -22.05
N ALA A 35 15.62 6.23 -21.41
CA ALA A 35 15.62 4.79 -21.18
C ALA A 35 15.57 3.99 -22.48
N TYR A 36 14.73 4.39 -23.43
CA TYR A 36 14.64 3.73 -24.72
C TYR A 36 15.97 3.75 -25.47
N GLU A 37 16.66 4.90 -25.48
CA GLU A 37 18.00 5.02 -26.08
C GLU A 37 19.06 4.23 -25.30
N ARG A 38 18.99 4.15 -23.96
CA ARG A 38 19.85 3.24 -23.18
C ARG A 38 19.63 1.78 -23.57
N PHE A 39 18.38 1.35 -23.75
CA PHE A 39 18.06 -0.01 -24.14
C PHE A 39 18.62 -0.35 -25.53
N LYS A 40 18.46 0.55 -26.51
CA LYS A 40 19.03 0.37 -27.86
C LYS A 40 20.55 0.21 -27.87
N ASN A 41 21.24 0.95 -27.01
CA ASN A 41 22.71 0.97 -26.97
C ASN A 41 23.30 -0.03 -25.97
N MET A 42 22.47 -0.92 -25.42
CA MET A 42 22.92 -1.93 -24.46
C MET A 42 23.82 -2.97 -25.13
N GLU A 43 24.93 -3.31 -24.48
CA GLU A 43 25.92 -4.28 -24.98
C GLU A 43 25.37 -5.70 -25.05
N ASN A 44 24.56 -6.10 -24.05
CA ASN A 44 23.91 -7.40 -24.03
C ASN A 44 22.81 -7.46 -25.12
N SER A 45 23.14 -8.04 -26.28
CA SER A 45 22.26 -8.11 -27.44
C SER A 45 20.97 -8.89 -27.17
N THR A 46 21.05 -10.01 -26.45
CA THR A 46 19.88 -10.83 -26.12
C THR A 46 18.90 -10.08 -25.23
N LEU A 47 19.39 -9.44 -24.16
CA LEU A 47 18.54 -8.64 -23.27
C LEU A 47 17.98 -7.40 -23.98
N ARG A 48 18.80 -6.75 -24.82
CA ARG A 48 18.36 -5.63 -25.65
C ARG A 48 17.20 -6.01 -26.56
N GLU A 49 17.32 -7.11 -27.29
CA GLU A 49 16.28 -7.60 -28.21
C GLU A 49 15.00 -7.95 -27.46
N ASP A 50 15.10 -8.64 -26.31
CA ASP A 50 13.95 -8.94 -25.45
C ASP A 50 13.24 -7.66 -24.99
N ILE A 51 13.98 -6.70 -24.43
CA ILE A 51 13.43 -5.41 -23.94
C ILE A 51 12.72 -4.66 -25.07
N LEU A 52 13.40 -4.48 -26.22
CA LEU A 52 12.86 -3.69 -27.33
C LEU A 52 11.62 -4.36 -27.94
N SER A 53 11.59 -5.69 -28.03
CA SER A 53 10.43 -6.44 -28.54
C SER A 53 9.20 -6.30 -27.63
N ASN A 54 9.40 -5.99 -26.35
CA ASN A 54 8.36 -5.81 -25.35
C ASN A 54 7.93 -4.34 -25.17
N ILE A 55 8.46 -3.40 -25.95
CA ILE A 55 8.04 -2.01 -25.95
C ILE A 55 7.01 -1.77 -27.06
N ALA A 56 5.95 -1.04 -26.75
CA ALA A 56 4.97 -0.55 -27.70
C ALA A 56 4.91 0.98 -27.63
N GLU A 57 4.81 1.62 -28.79
CA GLU A 57 4.56 3.04 -28.91
C GLU A 57 3.07 3.26 -29.22
N ASN A 58 2.44 4.17 -28.48
CA ASN A 58 1.08 4.60 -28.75
C ASN A 58 0.99 6.12 -28.50
N ASN A 59 0.54 6.86 -29.52
CA ASN A 59 0.43 8.33 -29.50
C ASN A 59 1.72 9.03 -29.04
N GLY A 60 2.88 8.58 -29.53
CA GLY A 60 4.19 9.14 -29.18
C GLY A 60 4.70 8.79 -27.78
N VAL A 61 4.00 7.91 -27.05
CA VAL A 61 4.42 7.43 -25.73
C VAL A 61 4.83 5.97 -25.81
N CYS A 62 6.11 5.71 -25.53
CA CYS A 62 6.65 4.36 -25.38
C CYS A 62 6.32 3.78 -24.00
N SER A 63 6.00 2.49 -23.97
CA SER A 63 5.73 1.75 -22.74
C SER A 63 6.01 0.27 -22.91
N PHE A 64 6.28 -0.43 -21.82
CA PHE A 64 6.24 -1.89 -21.85
C PHE A 64 4.81 -2.39 -22.12
N LYS A 65 4.71 -3.45 -22.90
CA LYS A 65 3.46 -4.20 -23.11
C LYS A 65 3.03 -4.82 -21.78
N ASN A 66 1.72 -5.00 -21.62
CA ASN A 66 1.15 -5.81 -20.55
C ASN A 66 0.75 -7.18 -21.11
N LYS A 67 0.93 -8.23 -20.31
CA LYS A 67 0.41 -9.57 -20.54
C LYS A 67 -1.12 -9.55 -20.37
N ASN A 68 -1.79 -10.65 -20.75
CA ASN A 68 -3.26 -10.75 -20.66
C ASN A 68 -3.79 -10.60 -19.22
N ASN A 69 -2.99 -10.96 -18.22
CA ASN A 69 -3.32 -10.81 -16.81
C ASN A 69 -3.00 -9.42 -16.24
N GLY A 70 -2.60 -8.45 -17.07
CA GLY A 70 -2.26 -7.09 -16.64
C GLY A 70 -0.81 -6.88 -16.18
N ASP A 71 0.00 -7.93 -16.08
CA ASP A 71 1.42 -7.80 -15.68
C ASP A 71 2.29 -7.19 -16.77
N CYS A 72 3.36 -6.51 -16.40
CA CYS A 72 4.39 -6.08 -17.35
C CYS A 72 4.99 -7.30 -18.07
N ALA A 73 5.18 -7.18 -19.39
CA ALA A 73 5.76 -8.24 -20.19
C ALA A 73 7.18 -8.63 -19.74
N MET A 74 7.94 -7.70 -19.14
CA MET A 74 9.29 -7.94 -18.60
C MET A 74 9.33 -8.73 -17.29
N LEU A 75 8.18 -9.05 -16.68
CA LEU A 75 8.10 -9.84 -15.46
C LEU A 75 8.34 -11.33 -15.77
N ASP A 76 9.21 -12.00 -15.02
CA ASP A 76 9.34 -13.46 -15.05
C ASP A 76 8.23 -14.14 -14.23
N SER A 77 8.11 -15.47 -14.37
CA SER A 77 7.12 -16.26 -13.65
C SER A 77 7.32 -16.26 -12.12
N ASP A 78 8.53 -15.99 -11.66
CA ASP A 78 8.87 -15.86 -10.23
C ASP A 78 8.69 -14.42 -9.70
N GLY A 79 8.15 -13.51 -10.50
CA GLY A 79 7.86 -12.13 -10.08
C GLY A 79 9.05 -11.17 -10.13
N LEU A 80 10.25 -11.61 -10.53
CA LEU A 80 11.38 -10.70 -10.73
C LEU A 80 11.41 -10.15 -12.16
N CYS A 81 11.68 -8.85 -12.30
CA CYS A 81 11.83 -8.21 -13.60
C CYS A 81 13.12 -8.68 -14.29
N ARG A 82 13.02 -9.13 -15.56
CA ARG A 82 14.19 -9.56 -16.36
C ARG A 82 15.26 -8.50 -16.49
N ILE A 83 14.88 -7.22 -16.54
CA ILE A 83 15.84 -6.12 -16.57
C ILE A 83 16.62 -6.08 -15.26
N GLN A 84 15.94 -6.10 -14.11
CA GLN A 84 16.59 -6.14 -12.79
C GLN A 84 17.48 -7.38 -12.63
N ARG A 85 17.04 -8.54 -13.14
CA ARG A 85 17.78 -9.80 -13.05
C ARG A 85 19.11 -9.76 -13.82
N ASN A 86 19.10 -9.16 -15.00
CA ASN A 86 20.20 -9.24 -15.97
C ASN A 86 20.98 -7.94 -16.13
N SER A 87 20.66 -6.89 -15.36
CA SER A 87 21.31 -5.58 -15.45
C SER A 87 21.28 -4.85 -14.10
N ASP A 88 21.55 -3.54 -14.10
CA ASP A 88 21.59 -2.72 -12.90
C ASP A 88 20.41 -1.72 -12.81
N GLU A 89 20.27 -1.08 -11.65
CA GLU A 89 19.26 -0.04 -11.43
C GLU A 89 19.38 1.12 -12.46
N LYS A 90 20.59 1.39 -12.97
CA LYS A 90 20.86 2.44 -13.96
C LYS A 90 20.38 2.09 -15.36
N THR A 91 20.05 0.83 -15.61
CA THR A 91 19.47 0.38 -16.87
C THR A 91 17.98 0.69 -16.92
N LEU A 92 17.27 0.60 -15.80
CA LEU A 92 15.82 0.79 -15.70
C LEU A 92 15.35 2.14 -16.25
N CYS A 93 14.10 2.16 -16.74
CA CYS A 93 13.40 3.41 -17.04
C CYS A 93 13.10 4.21 -15.76
N ASN A 94 12.83 5.50 -15.92
CA ASN A 94 12.57 6.41 -14.81
C ASN A 94 11.40 5.93 -13.94
N THR A 95 10.35 5.37 -14.55
CA THR A 95 9.21 4.81 -13.83
C THR A 95 9.64 3.72 -12.86
N CYS A 96 10.36 2.70 -13.33
CA CYS A 96 10.82 1.58 -12.51
C CYS A 96 11.92 1.99 -11.51
N ARG A 97 12.83 2.89 -11.91
CA ARG A 97 13.93 3.34 -11.04
C ARG A 97 13.43 4.19 -9.87
N LYS A 98 12.45 5.05 -10.12
CA LYS A 98 11.91 5.93 -9.09
C LYS A 98 11.04 5.14 -8.12
N TYR A 99 10.29 4.15 -8.59
CA TYR A 99 9.44 3.36 -7.69
C TYR A 99 10.27 2.73 -6.55
N PRO A 100 9.78 2.81 -5.29
CA PRO A 100 8.51 3.35 -4.84
C PRO A 100 8.58 4.83 -4.43
N ARG A 101 9.69 5.55 -4.65
CA ARG A 101 9.87 6.95 -4.22
C ARG A 101 8.86 7.89 -4.88
N LEU A 102 8.24 8.71 -4.04
CA LEU A 102 7.28 9.75 -4.38
C LEU A 102 7.81 11.11 -3.90
N SER A 103 7.62 12.15 -4.71
CA SER A 103 7.91 13.53 -4.31
C SER A 103 6.68 14.38 -4.55
N PHE A 104 6.19 15.05 -3.52
CA PHE A 104 4.97 15.85 -3.58
C PHE A 104 5.22 17.25 -3.05
N LYS A 105 4.67 18.25 -3.74
CA LYS A 105 4.72 19.65 -3.32
C LYS A 105 3.32 20.10 -2.94
N ARG A 106 3.17 20.61 -1.72
CA ARG A 106 1.91 21.17 -1.21
C ARG A 106 2.21 22.47 -0.51
N GLU A 107 1.57 23.55 -0.98
CA GLU A 107 1.74 24.88 -0.39
C GLU A 107 3.22 25.23 -0.17
N ASN A 108 3.65 25.32 1.10
CA ASN A 108 5.00 25.69 1.51
C ASN A 108 5.89 24.50 1.87
N ILE A 109 5.44 23.27 1.62
CA ILE A 109 6.15 22.03 1.97
C ILE A 109 6.43 21.15 0.74
N MET A 110 7.54 20.43 0.81
CA MET A 110 7.89 19.33 -0.08
C MET A 110 7.99 18.06 0.74
N LEU A 111 7.31 17.01 0.29
CA LEU A 111 7.26 15.71 0.94
C LEU A 111 7.99 14.69 0.06
N LEU A 112 9.03 14.06 0.61
CA LEU A 112 9.73 12.94 0.00
C LEU A 112 9.28 11.66 0.71
N SER A 113 8.41 10.90 0.05
CA SER A 113 7.77 9.70 0.60
C SER A 113 7.92 8.52 -0.37
N MET A 114 7.21 7.42 -0.12
CA MET A 114 7.25 6.22 -0.95
C MET A 114 5.81 5.70 -1.18
N ALA A 115 5.61 4.77 -2.11
CA ALA A 115 4.32 4.11 -2.31
C ALA A 115 4.12 3.04 -1.23
N ALA A 116 2.92 3.00 -0.63
CA ALA A 116 2.60 2.06 0.46
C ALA A 116 2.58 0.59 0.01
N SER A 117 2.49 0.33 -1.30
CA SER A 117 2.56 -1.03 -1.88
C SER A 117 3.92 -1.71 -1.74
N CYS A 118 4.99 -1.00 -1.39
CA CYS A 118 6.31 -1.61 -1.29
C CYS A 118 6.50 -2.32 0.07
N PRO A 119 6.89 -3.62 0.09
CA PRO A 119 7.18 -4.34 1.34
C PRO A 119 8.21 -3.66 2.24
N VAL A 120 9.21 -3.00 1.66
CA VAL A 120 10.23 -2.25 2.43
C VAL A 120 9.61 -1.11 3.21
N VAL A 121 8.60 -0.43 2.65
CA VAL A 121 7.85 0.63 3.33
C VAL A 121 7.03 0.04 4.47
N ILE A 122 6.29 -1.03 4.22
CA ILE A 122 5.43 -1.67 5.23
C ILE A 122 6.28 -2.18 6.40
N ASN A 123 7.40 -2.83 6.12
CA ASN A 123 8.35 -3.28 7.14
C ASN A 123 8.92 -2.11 7.96
N TYR A 124 9.22 -0.98 7.31
CA TYR A 124 9.67 0.22 8.01
C TYR A 124 8.59 0.76 8.95
N LEU A 125 7.34 0.82 8.49
CA LEU A 125 6.18 1.23 9.29
C LEU A 125 5.88 0.26 10.44
N CYS A 126 6.23 -1.02 10.33
CA CYS A 126 6.08 -1.98 11.43
C CYS A 126 7.22 -1.88 12.46
N LYS A 127 8.42 -1.54 12.02
CA LYS A 127 9.64 -1.59 12.83
C LYS A 127 9.81 -0.38 13.76
N TYR A 128 9.59 0.83 13.25
CA TYR A 128 9.93 2.07 13.96
C TYR A 128 8.71 2.74 14.57
N ASP A 129 8.90 3.47 15.67
CA ASP A 129 7.83 4.26 16.28
C ASP A 129 7.51 5.51 15.46
N TYR A 130 6.24 5.92 15.44
CA TYR A 130 5.75 7.04 14.62
C TYR A 130 6.51 8.37 14.82
N SER A 131 7.09 8.58 15.99
CA SER A 131 7.89 9.76 16.27
C SER A 131 9.24 9.77 15.55
N ASN A 132 9.69 8.63 15.00
CA ASN A 132 11.03 8.41 14.44
C ASN A 132 11.03 8.02 12.95
N ILE A 133 9.91 8.22 12.24
CA ILE A 133 9.78 7.83 10.83
C ILE A 133 9.82 9.01 9.84
N TRP A 134 9.70 10.24 10.33
CA TRP A 134 9.73 11.47 9.54
C TRP A 134 10.84 12.42 9.99
N TYR A 135 11.39 13.15 9.03
CA TYR A 135 12.49 14.08 9.24
C TYR A 135 12.22 15.40 8.54
N GLU A 136 12.38 16.54 9.22
CA GLU A 136 12.51 17.85 8.59
C GLU A 136 13.95 18.05 8.13
N MET A 137 14.13 18.43 6.86
CA MET A 137 15.43 18.76 6.29
C MET A 137 15.69 20.25 6.46
N SER A 138 16.78 20.58 7.15
CA SER A 138 17.29 21.95 7.29
C SER A 138 17.98 22.45 6.00
N ASP A 139 18.26 23.75 5.95
CA ASP A 139 18.94 24.38 4.81
C ASP A 139 20.36 23.82 4.57
N ASP A 140 21.05 23.37 5.63
CA ASP A 140 22.34 22.68 5.55
C ASP A 140 22.22 21.16 5.26
N LYS A 141 21.04 20.72 4.83
CA LYS A 141 20.69 19.32 4.47
C LYS A 141 20.78 18.30 5.61
N LYS A 142 20.85 18.76 6.86
CA LYS A 142 20.73 17.87 8.02
C LYS A 142 19.28 17.45 8.21
N MET A 143 19.09 16.28 8.80
CA MET A 143 17.79 15.68 9.06
C MET A 143 17.51 15.74 10.56
N HIS A 144 16.39 16.37 10.91
CA HIS A 144 15.90 16.43 12.28
C HIS A 144 14.61 15.66 12.37
N THR A 145 14.54 14.70 13.30
CA THR A 145 13.32 13.94 13.54
C THR A 145 12.16 14.87 13.89
N ILE A 146 10.99 14.61 13.32
CA ILE A 146 9.76 15.35 13.58
C ILE A 146 8.60 14.36 13.70
N ALA A 147 7.74 14.54 14.70
CA ALA A 147 6.53 13.74 14.77
C ALA A 147 5.55 14.20 13.67
N PHE A 148 4.87 13.27 13.03
CA PHE A 148 4.01 13.59 11.88
C PHE A 148 2.89 14.57 12.23
N ASP A 149 2.34 14.46 13.43
CA ASP A 149 1.30 15.33 13.99
C ASP A 149 1.81 16.72 14.40
N GLU A 150 3.12 16.91 14.48
CA GLU A 150 3.76 18.22 14.69
C GLU A 150 3.99 18.99 13.39
N ILE A 151 3.78 18.36 12.22
CA ILE A 151 3.85 19.04 10.92
C ILE A 151 2.62 19.98 10.81
N PRO A 152 2.81 21.32 10.88
CA PRO A 152 1.68 22.23 11.01
C PRO A 152 0.68 22.14 9.85
N GLU A 153 1.21 21.96 8.63
CA GLU A 153 0.42 21.86 7.40
C GLU A 153 -0.47 20.61 7.32
N LEU A 154 -0.25 19.61 8.19
CA LEU A 154 -1.00 18.34 8.22
C LEU A 154 -1.85 18.20 9.50
N SER A 155 -1.66 19.06 10.49
CA SER A 155 -2.31 18.99 11.81
C SER A 155 -3.83 18.88 11.76
N TYR A 156 -4.48 19.63 10.84
CA TYR A 156 -5.94 19.59 10.67
C TYR A 156 -6.43 18.22 10.18
N GLU A 157 -5.71 17.61 9.24
CA GLU A 157 -6.07 16.33 8.63
C GLU A 157 -5.86 15.18 9.62
N VAL A 158 -4.76 15.24 10.39
CA VAL A 158 -4.49 14.33 11.51
C VAL A 158 -5.61 14.40 12.54
N LYS A 159 -6.03 15.60 12.94
CA LYS A 159 -7.16 15.77 13.87
C LYS A 159 -8.43 15.13 13.34
N LYS A 160 -8.77 15.38 12.06
CA LYS A 160 -9.98 14.81 11.44
C LYS A 160 -9.93 13.29 11.33
N LEU A 161 -8.78 12.71 11.04
CA LEU A 161 -8.58 11.26 11.04
C LEU A 161 -8.80 10.66 12.44
N ASN A 162 -8.24 11.28 13.48
CA ASN A 162 -8.41 10.83 14.87
C ASN A 162 -9.88 10.93 15.33
N GLU A 163 -10.59 12.00 14.95
CA GLU A 163 -12.03 12.14 15.20
C GLU A 163 -12.82 11.00 14.55
N LEU A 164 -12.46 10.63 13.31
CA LEU A 164 -13.10 9.55 12.56
C LEU A 164 -12.86 8.17 13.20
N PHE A 165 -11.62 7.86 13.57
CA PHE A 165 -11.29 6.62 14.28
C PHE A 165 -11.99 6.50 15.63
N THR A 166 -12.12 7.61 16.36
CA THR A 166 -12.85 7.63 17.64
C THR A 166 -14.31 7.22 17.43
N LYS A 167 -14.98 7.81 16.41
CA LYS A 167 -16.38 7.47 16.08
C LYS A 167 -16.56 5.99 15.74
N ILE A 168 -15.68 5.41 14.93
CA ILE A 168 -15.76 3.98 14.57
C ILE A 168 -15.53 3.10 15.79
N ARG A 169 -14.53 3.44 16.62
CA ARG A 169 -14.25 2.69 17.84
C ARG A 169 -15.45 2.67 18.80
N GLU A 170 -16.14 3.80 18.93
CA GLU A 170 -17.32 3.93 19.79
C GLU A 170 -18.54 3.20 19.24
N LYS A 171 -18.76 3.25 17.93
CA LYS A 171 -19.93 2.62 17.28
C LYS A 171 -19.77 1.10 17.15
N TYR A 172 -18.57 0.61 16.84
CA TYR A 172 -18.32 -0.79 16.48
C TYR A 172 -17.36 -1.48 17.44
N SER A 173 -16.15 -0.98 17.63
CA SER A 173 -15.08 -1.75 18.27
C SER A 173 -15.25 -1.99 19.78
N LYS A 174 -16.07 -1.19 20.47
CA LYS A 174 -16.37 -1.38 21.91
C LYS A 174 -17.46 -2.41 22.19
N LYS A 175 -18.14 -2.93 21.16
CA LYS A 175 -19.27 -3.87 21.29
C LYS A 175 -19.00 -5.11 20.42
N SER A 176 -18.92 -6.28 21.04
CA SER A 176 -18.56 -7.55 20.39
C SER A 176 -19.45 -7.88 19.19
N ASP A 177 -20.77 -7.78 19.37
CA ASP A 177 -21.78 -7.97 18.33
C ASP A 177 -21.54 -7.06 17.11
N LYS A 178 -21.30 -5.77 17.35
CA LYS A 178 -21.09 -4.78 16.28
C LYS A 178 -19.74 -4.95 15.59
N LEU A 179 -18.71 -5.34 16.33
CA LEU A 179 -17.40 -5.64 15.76
C LEU A 179 -17.46 -6.87 14.85
N CYS A 180 -18.17 -7.92 15.28
CA CYS A 180 -18.42 -9.11 14.48
C CYS A 180 -19.15 -8.73 13.17
N GLU A 181 -20.26 -7.97 13.27
CA GLU A 181 -21.01 -7.46 12.11
C GLU A 181 -20.07 -6.71 11.14
N LEU A 182 -19.27 -5.78 11.65
CA LEU A 182 -18.33 -5.00 10.84
C LEU A 182 -17.32 -5.89 10.09
N PHE A 183 -16.82 -6.95 10.74
CA PHE A 183 -15.84 -7.84 10.12
C PHE A 183 -16.45 -8.66 8.99
N TYR A 184 -17.64 -9.23 9.18
CA TYR A 184 -18.35 -9.93 8.11
C TYR A 184 -18.70 -9.01 6.94
N ASP A 185 -19.16 -7.79 7.22
CA ASP A 185 -19.45 -6.80 6.17
C ASP A 185 -18.22 -6.48 5.30
N PHE A 186 -17.04 -6.39 5.91
CA PHE A 186 -15.79 -6.15 5.18
C PHE A 186 -15.27 -7.41 4.48
N ALA A 187 -15.46 -8.59 5.06
CA ALA A 187 -15.15 -9.85 4.41
C ALA A 187 -15.98 -10.05 3.14
N ASP A 188 -17.28 -9.77 3.18
CA ASP A 188 -18.16 -9.82 2.01
C ASP A 188 -17.68 -8.87 0.91
N ILE A 189 -17.24 -7.66 1.29
CA ILE A 189 -16.65 -6.69 0.35
C ILE A 189 -15.36 -7.22 -0.26
N ALA A 190 -14.51 -7.87 0.53
CA ALA A 190 -13.27 -8.44 0.04
C ALA A 190 -13.55 -9.52 -1.02
N VAL A 191 -14.51 -10.42 -0.77
CA VAL A 191 -14.97 -11.42 -1.75
C VAL A 191 -15.48 -10.75 -3.03
N ASP A 192 -16.33 -9.73 -2.89
CA ASP A 192 -16.86 -8.95 -4.00
C ASP A 192 -15.75 -8.30 -4.85
N MET A 193 -14.68 -7.82 -4.19
CA MET A 193 -13.51 -7.25 -4.87
C MET A 193 -12.69 -8.29 -5.61
N ILE A 194 -12.49 -9.48 -5.04
CA ILE A 194 -11.80 -10.59 -5.71
C ILE A 194 -12.53 -10.98 -6.99
N ILE A 195 -13.86 -11.02 -6.96
CA ILE A 195 -14.69 -11.35 -8.12
C ILE A 195 -14.59 -10.25 -9.21
N LYS A 196 -14.56 -8.98 -8.80
CA LYS A 196 -14.67 -7.83 -9.72
C LYS A 196 -13.32 -7.29 -10.21
N CYS A 197 -12.22 -7.54 -9.50
CA CYS A 197 -10.92 -6.95 -9.77
C CYS A 197 -9.90 -8.03 -10.14
N ASN A 198 -9.53 -8.09 -11.43
CA ASN A 198 -8.55 -9.05 -11.96
C ASN A 198 -7.18 -9.02 -11.25
N ASP A 199 -6.82 -7.89 -10.64
CA ASP A 199 -5.55 -7.72 -9.93
C ASP A 199 -5.62 -8.12 -8.44
N CYS A 200 -6.82 -8.39 -7.91
CA CYS A 200 -7.06 -8.82 -6.54
C CYS A 200 -7.27 -10.34 -6.51
N ILE A 201 -6.28 -11.07 -5.99
CA ILE A 201 -6.31 -12.53 -5.90
C ILE A 201 -6.58 -12.93 -4.46
N TYR A 202 -7.25 -14.07 -4.25
CA TYR A 202 -7.36 -14.67 -2.93
C TYR A 202 -5.98 -14.91 -2.32
N ILE A 203 -5.80 -14.53 -1.05
CA ILE A 203 -4.62 -14.89 -0.27
C ILE A 203 -5.02 -16.03 0.65
N ASP A 204 -4.26 -17.11 0.65
CA ASP A 204 -4.55 -18.28 1.49
C ASP A 204 -4.72 -17.87 2.97
N GLY A 205 -5.80 -18.32 3.59
CA GLY A 205 -6.14 -17.96 4.98
C GLY A 205 -6.74 -16.57 5.20
N SER A 206 -6.78 -15.70 4.18
CA SER A 206 -7.19 -14.29 4.35
C SER A 206 -8.65 -14.08 4.68
N LEU A 207 -9.54 -15.01 4.30
CA LEU A 207 -10.98 -14.93 4.59
C LEU A 207 -11.61 -16.25 5.07
N ASP A 208 -10.82 -17.33 5.25
CA ASP A 208 -11.28 -18.66 5.65
C ASP A 208 -12.21 -18.63 6.88
N ILE A 209 -11.92 -17.79 7.87
CA ILE A 209 -12.70 -17.72 9.10
C ILE A 209 -14.14 -17.24 8.87
N TYR A 210 -14.39 -16.54 7.76
CA TYR A 210 -15.68 -15.93 7.43
C TYR A 210 -16.54 -16.79 6.51
N GLU A 211 -16.01 -17.91 6.00
CA GLU A 211 -16.77 -18.86 5.16
C GLU A 211 -17.98 -19.46 5.88
N SER A 212 -17.93 -19.49 7.20
CA SER A 212 -19.06 -19.87 8.05
C SER A 212 -19.42 -18.76 9.02
N GLN A 213 -20.71 -18.66 9.33
CA GLN A 213 -21.19 -17.73 10.35
C GLN A 213 -20.78 -18.23 11.74
N MET A 214 -20.07 -17.39 12.47
CA MET A 214 -19.69 -17.62 13.87
C MET A 214 -20.71 -16.95 14.79
N ASP A 215 -21.05 -17.60 15.89
CA ASP A 215 -21.78 -16.92 16.96
C ASP A 215 -20.89 -15.88 17.67
N GLU A 216 -21.52 -14.93 18.36
CA GLU A 216 -20.84 -13.82 19.02
C GLU A 216 -19.79 -14.27 20.03
N ASN A 217 -20.04 -15.36 20.78
CA ASN A 217 -19.10 -15.83 21.79
C ASN A 217 -17.86 -16.45 21.14
N SER A 218 -18.07 -17.24 20.08
CA SER A 218 -16.98 -17.82 19.29
C SER A 218 -16.10 -16.74 18.66
N PHE A 219 -16.71 -15.71 18.05
CA PHE A 219 -15.99 -14.56 17.51
C PHE A 219 -15.18 -13.84 18.59
N SER A 220 -15.82 -13.47 19.70
CA SER A 220 -15.19 -12.72 20.79
C SER A 220 -13.98 -13.47 21.37
N LYS A 221 -14.12 -14.78 21.60
CA LYS A 221 -13.01 -15.61 22.10
C LYS A 221 -11.81 -15.63 21.15
N LYS A 222 -12.03 -15.77 19.84
CA LYS A 222 -10.94 -15.75 18.84
C LYS A 222 -10.33 -14.36 18.72
N TYR A 223 -11.16 -13.31 18.75
CA TYR A 223 -10.70 -11.93 18.67
C TYR A 223 -9.89 -11.51 19.90
N ASP A 224 -10.30 -11.91 21.10
CA ASP A 224 -9.54 -11.65 22.32
C ASP A 224 -8.17 -12.33 22.28
N LYS A 225 -8.08 -13.55 21.76
CA LYS A 225 -6.79 -14.24 21.53
C LYS A 225 -5.91 -13.46 20.54
N PHE A 226 -6.49 -13.05 19.42
CA PHE A 226 -5.80 -12.25 18.40
C PHE A 226 -5.25 -10.93 18.96
N ILE A 227 -6.07 -10.19 19.72
CA ILE A 227 -5.64 -8.94 20.38
C ILE A 227 -4.58 -9.23 21.44
N HIS A 228 -4.77 -10.23 22.29
CA HIS A 228 -3.78 -10.60 23.32
C HIS A 228 -2.39 -10.82 22.72
N GLU A 229 -2.33 -11.45 21.55
CA GLU A 229 -1.06 -11.78 20.88
C GLU A 229 -0.47 -10.60 20.09
N TYR A 230 -1.31 -9.82 19.38
CA TYR A 230 -0.84 -8.88 18.36
C TYR A 230 -1.13 -7.39 18.64
N GLU A 231 -1.84 -7.04 19.72
CA GLU A 231 -2.31 -5.67 19.98
C GLU A 231 -1.22 -4.61 19.84
N LYS A 232 -0.05 -4.82 20.47
CA LYS A 232 1.06 -3.85 20.43
C LYS A 232 1.56 -3.61 19.02
N ARG A 233 1.66 -4.66 18.20
CA ARG A 233 2.12 -4.58 16.81
C ARG A 233 1.05 -3.91 15.94
N LEU A 234 -0.22 -4.29 16.12
CA LEU A 234 -1.36 -3.72 15.42
C LEU A 234 -1.49 -2.21 15.69
N ILE A 235 -1.51 -1.78 16.96
CA ILE A 235 -1.64 -0.36 17.31
C ILE A 235 -0.52 0.47 16.70
N LYS A 236 0.73 -0.03 16.75
CA LYS A 236 1.88 0.64 16.14
C LYS A 236 1.71 0.77 14.62
N PHE A 237 1.42 -0.35 13.95
CA PHE A 237 1.23 -0.38 12.51
C PHE A 237 0.07 0.52 12.08
N GLU A 238 -1.10 0.40 12.70
CA GLU A 238 -2.30 1.17 12.35
C GLU A 238 -2.06 2.68 12.49
N LYS A 239 -1.35 3.10 13.55
CA LYS A 239 -0.96 4.50 13.73
C LYS A 239 0.01 4.97 12.65
N ASN A 240 1.07 4.21 12.39
CA ASN A 240 2.07 4.56 11.38
C ASN A 240 1.47 4.59 9.97
N TYR A 241 0.72 3.55 9.61
CA TYR A 241 0.11 3.40 8.29
C TYR A 241 -0.93 4.48 8.03
N SER A 242 -1.84 4.76 8.96
CA SER A 242 -2.89 5.74 8.75
C SER A 242 -2.35 7.17 8.56
N LEU A 243 -1.36 7.58 9.34
CA LEU A 243 -0.67 8.85 9.16
C LEU A 243 0.13 8.90 7.86
N TYR A 244 0.83 7.82 7.54
CA TYR A 244 1.55 7.70 6.27
C TYR A 244 0.62 7.86 5.06
N ARG A 245 -0.56 7.21 5.10
CA ARG A 245 -1.54 7.24 4.02
C ARG A 245 -2.23 8.60 3.84
N LEU A 246 -2.32 9.45 4.87
CA LEU A 246 -2.80 10.84 4.71
C LEU A 246 -2.06 11.58 3.61
N LEU A 247 -0.76 11.30 3.46
CA LEU A 247 0.07 11.88 2.40
C LEU A 247 -0.04 11.13 1.09
N THR A 248 0.21 9.82 1.12
CA THR A 248 0.39 9.04 -0.12
C THR A 248 -0.93 8.86 -0.87
N ALA A 249 -2.05 8.69 -0.15
CA ALA A 249 -3.38 8.60 -0.78
C ALA A 249 -3.74 9.89 -1.53
N GLY A 250 -3.36 11.04 -0.95
CA GLY A 250 -3.56 12.34 -1.60
C GLY A 250 -2.79 12.49 -2.91
N TYR A 251 -1.58 11.96 -2.96
CA TYR A 251 -0.76 11.95 -4.18
C TYR A 251 -1.32 11.02 -5.25
N GLU A 252 -1.72 9.81 -4.84
CA GLU A 252 -2.25 8.78 -5.74
C GLU A 252 -3.56 9.23 -6.41
N ASN A 253 -4.37 10.04 -5.71
CA ASN A 253 -5.59 10.64 -6.25
C ASN A 253 -5.77 12.10 -5.82
N ASN A 254 -5.12 13.01 -6.56
CA ASN A 254 -5.16 14.46 -6.28
C ASN A 254 -6.56 15.10 -6.40
N ASN A 255 -7.53 14.42 -7.02
CA ASN A 255 -8.90 14.93 -7.19
C ASN A 255 -9.83 14.55 -6.01
N GLN A 256 -9.36 13.70 -5.09
CA GLN A 256 -10.14 13.23 -3.96
C GLN A 256 -10.24 14.32 -2.88
N SER A 257 -11.45 14.56 -2.38
CA SER A 257 -11.67 15.44 -1.23
C SER A 257 -11.02 14.89 0.03
N LEU A 258 -10.74 15.75 1.02
CA LEU A 258 -10.21 15.30 2.31
C LEU A 258 -11.13 14.25 2.95
N SER A 259 -12.45 14.44 2.89
CA SER A 259 -13.44 13.52 3.46
C SER A 259 -13.32 12.11 2.86
N GLU A 260 -13.31 12.01 1.52
CA GLU A 260 -13.14 10.74 0.83
C GLU A 260 -11.81 10.06 1.17
N ARG A 261 -10.73 10.84 1.30
CA ARG A 261 -9.41 10.31 1.70
C ARG A 261 -9.42 9.75 3.11
N LEU A 262 -10.08 10.42 4.05
CA LEU A 262 -10.20 9.93 5.42
C LEU A 262 -11.00 8.61 5.48
N TYR A 263 -12.08 8.49 4.70
CA TYR A 263 -12.83 7.24 4.60
C TYR A 263 -12.04 6.13 3.92
N GLN A 264 -11.23 6.46 2.91
CA GLN A 264 -10.29 5.53 2.30
C GLN A 264 -9.36 4.91 3.33
N ILE A 265 -8.60 5.75 4.02
CA ILE A 265 -7.59 5.32 4.99
C ILE A 265 -8.24 4.46 6.08
N THR A 266 -9.43 4.86 6.49
CA THR A 266 -10.20 4.13 7.51
C THR A 266 -10.66 2.76 7.03
N GLY A 267 -11.16 2.67 5.79
CA GLY A 267 -11.51 1.40 5.17
C GLY A 267 -10.30 0.49 4.99
N GLU A 268 -9.16 1.04 4.56
CA GLU A 268 -7.90 0.30 4.44
C GLU A 268 -7.46 -0.30 5.80
N ILE A 269 -7.56 0.47 6.90
CA ILE A 269 -7.22 -0.02 8.25
C ILE A 269 -8.16 -1.15 8.68
N ILE A 270 -9.48 -0.99 8.49
CA ILE A 270 -10.46 -2.02 8.88
C ILE A 270 -10.24 -3.28 8.05
N MET A 271 -10.07 -3.16 6.74
CA MET A 271 -9.84 -4.29 5.85
C MET A 271 -8.56 -5.05 6.22
N ASN A 272 -7.46 -4.34 6.49
CA ASN A 272 -6.23 -4.98 6.97
C ASN A 272 -6.46 -5.76 8.26
N ARG A 273 -7.23 -5.21 9.22
CA ARG A 273 -7.53 -5.91 10.47
C ARG A 273 -8.40 -7.15 10.26
N VAL A 274 -9.35 -7.10 9.33
CA VAL A 274 -10.21 -8.24 8.94
C VAL A 274 -9.37 -9.37 8.37
N ILE A 275 -8.49 -9.07 7.39
CA ILE A 275 -7.60 -10.05 6.79
C ILE A 275 -6.65 -10.65 7.82
N LEU A 276 -5.98 -9.80 8.61
CA LEU A 276 -5.05 -10.25 9.66
C LEU A 276 -5.72 -11.09 10.74
N PHE A 277 -6.97 -10.80 11.09
CA PHE A 277 -7.72 -11.60 12.05
C PHE A 277 -7.98 -13.02 11.53
N SER A 278 -8.32 -13.15 10.25
CA SER A 278 -8.51 -14.46 9.60
C SER A 278 -7.19 -15.22 9.50
N MET A 279 -6.14 -14.59 8.96
CA MET A 279 -4.82 -15.22 8.79
C MET A 279 -4.25 -15.69 10.12
N ALA A 280 -4.48 -14.93 11.20
CA ALA A 280 -4.02 -15.30 12.54
C ALA A 280 -4.66 -16.58 13.12
N GLN A 281 -5.69 -17.13 12.48
CA GLN A 281 -6.28 -18.42 12.85
C GLN A 281 -5.60 -19.60 12.17
N SER A 282 -4.78 -19.37 11.13
CA SER A 282 -4.04 -20.41 10.43
C SER A 282 -2.88 -20.94 11.29
N GLU A 283 -2.54 -22.22 11.13
CA GLU A 283 -1.37 -22.83 11.79
C GLU A 283 -0.05 -22.29 11.22
N ASP A 284 -0.04 -21.84 9.96
CA ASP A 284 1.13 -21.31 9.26
C ASP A 284 1.27 -19.77 9.35
N ASN A 285 0.56 -19.12 10.28
CA ASN A 285 0.59 -17.67 10.48
C ASN A 285 2.03 -17.16 10.75
N ASP A 286 2.47 -16.21 9.92
CA ASP A 286 3.58 -15.30 10.23
C ASP A 286 3.09 -13.87 10.09
N PHE A 287 2.66 -13.29 11.20
CA PHE A 287 2.15 -11.91 11.26
C PHE A 287 3.06 -10.87 10.58
N SER A 288 4.38 -11.11 10.52
CA SER A 288 5.32 -10.19 9.86
C SER A 288 5.21 -10.23 8.34
N LEU A 289 4.94 -11.41 7.78
CA LEU A 289 4.65 -11.61 6.36
C LEU A 289 3.20 -11.25 6.04
N ASP A 290 2.26 -11.64 6.90
CA ASP A 290 0.82 -11.45 6.71
C ASP A 290 0.46 -9.97 6.63
N ILE A 291 1.09 -9.12 7.45
CA ILE A 291 0.87 -7.67 7.40
C ILE A 291 1.33 -7.05 6.08
N VAL A 292 2.41 -7.57 5.50
CA VAL A 292 2.90 -7.12 4.19
C VAL A 292 1.94 -7.56 3.09
N GLN A 293 1.51 -8.82 3.11
CA GLN A 293 0.58 -9.37 2.12
C GLN A 293 -0.79 -8.67 2.18
N SER A 294 -1.34 -8.51 3.38
CA SER A 294 -2.59 -7.81 3.64
C SER A 294 -2.54 -6.38 3.10
N VAL A 295 -1.50 -5.61 3.43
CA VAL A 295 -1.40 -4.21 2.97
C VAL A 295 -1.23 -4.13 1.47
N HIS A 296 -0.41 -4.99 0.87
CA HIS A 296 -0.25 -5.02 -0.59
C HIS A 296 -1.57 -5.32 -1.31
N TRP A 297 -2.34 -6.28 -0.79
CA TRP A 297 -3.66 -6.63 -1.30
C TRP A 297 -4.64 -5.47 -1.18
N VAL A 298 -4.75 -4.90 0.02
CA VAL A 298 -5.64 -3.77 0.31
C VAL A 298 -5.25 -2.56 -0.54
N TYR A 299 -3.96 -2.29 -0.72
CA TYR A 299 -3.47 -1.21 -1.56
C TYR A 299 -3.84 -1.43 -3.04
N LYS A 300 -3.65 -2.65 -3.58
CA LYS A 300 -4.06 -2.98 -4.95
C LYS A 300 -5.55 -2.76 -5.16
N ALA A 301 -6.37 -3.25 -4.22
CA ALA A 301 -7.81 -3.05 -4.23
C ALA A 301 -8.18 -1.56 -4.13
N ALA A 302 -7.55 -0.79 -3.24
CA ALA A 302 -7.86 0.62 -3.00
C ALA A 302 -7.38 1.58 -4.09
N ILE A 303 -6.26 1.32 -4.74
CA ILE A 303 -5.57 2.30 -5.61
C ILE A 303 -5.66 1.97 -7.09
N HIS A 304 -5.56 0.69 -7.45
CA HIS A 304 -5.58 0.28 -8.86
C HIS A 304 -7.00 -0.08 -9.35
N GLY A 305 -7.92 -0.41 -8.44
CA GLY A 305 -9.33 -0.59 -8.75
C GLY A 305 -10.10 0.73 -8.80
N LYS A 306 -10.26 1.36 -9.99
CA LYS A 306 -11.13 2.54 -10.16
C LYS A 306 -12.57 2.32 -9.63
N ILE A 307 -13.04 1.08 -9.62
CA ILE A 307 -14.36 0.67 -9.10
C ILE A 307 -14.27 0.36 -7.59
N SER A 308 -13.22 -0.36 -7.19
CA SER A 308 -13.01 -0.90 -5.84
C SER A 308 -12.75 0.17 -4.77
N ALA A 309 -11.99 1.22 -5.09
CA ALA A 309 -11.74 2.35 -4.18
C ALA A 309 -13.05 2.98 -3.69
N GLY A 310 -13.97 3.23 -4.63
CA GLY A 310 -15.27 3.79 -4.34
C GLY A 310 -16.16 2.88 -3.48
N ILE A 311 -15.97 1.56 -3.52
CA ILE A 311 -16.75 0.60 -2.73
C ILE A 311 -16.35 0.66 -1.25
N MET A 312 -15.04 0.63 -0.93
CA MET A 312 -14.59 0.78 0.48
C MET A 312 -15.01 2.13 1.06
N HIS A 313 -14.86 3.21 0.28
CA HIS A 313 -15.25 4.55 0.73
C HIS A 313 -16.75 4.63 1.05
N LYS A 314 -17.59 4.08 0.15
CA LYS A 314 -19.05 4.05 0.31
C LYS A 314 -19.47 3.21 1.51
N LYS A 315 -18.85 2.06 1.76
CA LYS A 315 -19.21 1.25 2.93
C LYS A 315 -18.84 1.92 4.24
N VAL A 316 -17.66 2.55 4.34
CA VAL A 316 -17.29 3.31 5.54
C VAL A 316 -18.28 4.47 5.76
N LEU A 317 -18.69 5.15 4.69
CA LEU A 317 -19.76 6.16 4.72
C LEU A 317 -21.10 5.57 5.21
N GLU A 318 -21.57 4.45 4.66
CA GLU A 318 -22.80 3.77 5.06
C GLU A 318 -22.78 3.31 6.51
N LYS A 319 -21.64 2.80 6.99
CA LYS A 319 -21.47 2.39 8.38
C LYS A 319 -21.36 3.58 9.34
N LEU A 320 -21.03 4.78 8.85
CA LEU A 320 -20.96 5.99 9.67
C LEU A 320 -22.25 6.82 9.66
N ALA A 321 -23.10 6.66 8.66
CA ALA A 321 -24.47 7.21 8.62
C ALA A 321 -25.33 6.68 9.77
#